data_AF-A0A920AJY3-F1
#
_entry.id   AF-A0A920AJY3-F1
#
_cell.length_a   1.000
_cell.length_b   1.000
_cell.length_c   1.000
_cell.angle_alpha   90.00
_cell.angle_beta   90.00
_cell.angle_gamma   90.00
#
_symmetry.space_group_name_H-M   'P 1'
#
loop_
_entity.id
_entity.type
_entity.pdbx_description
1 polymer ?
#
loop_
_entity_poly.entity_id
_entity_poly.type
_entity_poly.pdbx_seq_one_letter_code
_entity_poly.pdbx_strand_id
1 'polypeptide(L)'
;MRFCFEDDDIWNKQNKDIIDFALNELRNIFDDEFNVIHSEVSRNANAYPVIKTGYQEHIDVIKDWLSGLPNITAIGRSGMFKYNNQDHAMATGLYAARTLMGQGDYDPWEVNVDGEYHEEVSSN
;
A
#
# COMPACT_ATOMS: atom_id res chain seq x y z
N MET A 1 1.84 14.61 5.16
CA MET A 1 1.35 14.13 3.85
C MET A 1 -0.15 13.90 3.98
N ARG A 2 -0.98 14.50 3.11
CA ARG A 2 -2.45 14.29 3.12
C ARG A 2 -2.78 13.24 2.06
N PHE A 3 -3.51 12.20 2.43
CA PHE A 3 -4.06 11.23 1.49
C PHE A 3 -5.22 11.87 0.72
N CYS A 4 -5.44 11.42 -0.52
CA CYS A 4 -6.59 11.78 -1.34
C CYS A 4 -7.69 10.74 -1.11
N PHE A 5 -8.83 11.18 -0.59
CA PHE A 5 -10.00 10.35 -0.33
C PHE A 5 -11.11 10.64 -1.34
N GLU A 6 -12.11 9.74 -1.43
CA GLU A 6 -13.18 9.84 -2.41
C GLU A 6 -14.09 11.08 -2.23
N ASP A 7 -14.09 11.66 -1.04
CA ASP A 7 -14.79 12.88 -0.69
C ASP A 7 -13.96 14.16 -0.90
N ASP A 8 -12.66 14.04 -1.21
CA ASP A 8 -11.83 15.18 -1.54
C ASP A 8 -12.19 15.76 -2.92
N ASP A 9 -12.11 17.09 -3.04
CA ASP A 9 -12.41 17.80 -4.29
C ASP A 9 -11.54 17.29 -5.46
N ILE A 10 -10.24 17.09 -5.23
CA ILE A 10 -9.31 16.60 -6.26
C ILE A 10 -9.67 15.20 -6.79
N TRP A 11 -10.25 14.32 -5.97
CA TRP A 11 -10.71 13.00 -6.41
C TRP A 11 -11.85 13.11 -7.43
N ASN A 12 -12.76 14.07 -7.20
CA ASN A 12 -13.99 14.26 -7.97
C ASN A 12 -13.83 15.19 -9.19
N LYS A 13 -12.65 15.80 -9.38
CA LYS A 13 -12.35 16.61 -10.56
C LYS A 13 -12.35 15.80 -11.85
N GLN A 14 -12.62 16.47 -12.97
CA GLN A 14 -12.44 15.85 -14.29
C GLN A 14 -10.96 15.55 -14.52
N ASN A 15 -10.66 14.49 -15.29
CA ASN A 15 -9.26 14.11 -15.59
C ASN A 15 -8.47 15.28 -16.19
N LYS A 16 -9.11 16.08 -17.05
CA LYS A 16 -8.50 17.26 -17.64
C LYS A 16 -8.02 18.26 -16.59
N ASP A 17 -8.84 18.54 -15.58
CA ASP A 17 -8.50 19.50 -14.52
C ASP A 17 -7.33 19.00 -13.67
N ILE A 18 -7.28 17.68 -13.39
CA ILE A 18 -6.18 17.05 -12.66
C ILE A 18 -4.88 17.11 -13.48
N ILE A 19 -4.96 16.84 -14.79
CA ILE A 19 -3.81 16.93 -15.70
C ILE A 19 -3.31 18.37 -15.77
N ASP A 20 -4.21 19.34 -15.99
CA ASP A 20 -3.86 20.76 -16.07
C ASP A 20 -3.22 21.25 -14.76
N PHE A 21 -3.72 20.80 -13.61
CA PHE A 21 -3.12 21.06 -12.30
C PHE A 21 -1.71 20.47 -12.21
N ALA A 22 -1.53 19.18 -12.53
CA ALA A 22 -0.23 18.52 -12.48
C ALA A 22 0.80 19.18 -13.41
N LEU A 23 0.40 19.59 -14.62
CA LEU A 23 1.25 20.31 -15.57
C LEU A 23 1.68 21.68 -15.04
N ASN A 24 0.78 22.38 -14.34
CA ASN A 24 1.12 23.65 -13.71
C ASN A 24 2.14 23.48 -12.58
N GLU A 25 1.99 22.44 -11.75
CA GLU A 25 2.97 22.11 -10.70
C GLU A 25 4.34 21.73 -11.30
N LEU A 26 4.37 20.92 -12.37
CA LEU A 26 5.61 20.52 -13.04
C LEU A 26 6.39 21.74 -13.58
N ARG A 27 5.71 22.77 -14.09
CA ARG A 27 6.35 24.02 -14.57
C ARG A 27 7.03 24.82 -13.46
N ASN A 28 6.66 24.60 -12.20
CA ASN A 28 7.33 25.23 -11.06
C ASN A 28 8.58 24.45 -10.61
N ILE A 29 8.76 23.22 -11.07
CA ILE A 29 9.85 22.32 -10.68
C ILE A 29 10.93 22.24 -11.78
N PHE A 30 10.51 22.25 -13.04
CA PHE A 30 11.40 22.11 -14.19
C PHE A 30 11.57 23.46 -14.91
N ASP A 31 12.82 23.82 -15.20
CA ASP A 31 13.21 25.10 -15.82
C ASP A 31 12.97 25.15 -17.35
N ASP A 32 12.54 24.06 -17.99
CA ASP A 32 12.41 23.94 -19.45
C ASP A 32 10.95 23.83 -19.94
N GLU A 33 10.72 24.28 -21.19
CA GLU A 33 9.51 23.96 -21.96
C GLU A 33 9.45 22.46 -22.28
N PHE A 34 8.82 21.68 -21.39
CA PHE A 34 8.59 20.27 -21.63
C PHE A 34 7.37 20.05 -22.53
N ASN A 35 7.52 19.12 -23.49
CA ASN A 35 6.43 18.69 -24.38
C ASN A 35 5.69 17.49 -23.78
N VAL A 36 4.37 17.62 -23.61
CA VAL A 36 3.52 16.54 -23.10
C VAL A 36 3.15 15.60 -24.25
N ILE A 37 3.74 14.42 -24.27
CA ILE A 37 3.46 13.39 -25.29
C ILE A 37 2.20 12.58 -24.93
N HIS A 38 1.98 12.35 -23.63
CA HIS A 38 0.87 11.56 -23.12
C HIS A 38 0.50 12.01 -21.70
N SER A 39 -0.77 11.85 -21.34
CA SER A 39 -1.28 12.10 -19.99
C SER A 39 -2.41 11.12 -19.67
N GLU A 40 -2.42 10.62 -18.44
CA GLU A 40 -3.41 9.66 -17.96
C GLU A 40 -3.69 9.93 -16.47
N VAL A 41 -4.92 9.68 -16.04
CA VAL A 41 -5.32 9.73 -14.63
C VAL A 41 -5.94 8.38 -14.27
N SER A 42 -5.33 7.71 -13.30
CA SER A 42 -5.86 6.50 -12.67
C SER A 42 -6.26 6.81 -11.22
N ARG A 43 -7.46 6.39 -10.82
CA ARG A 43 -8.00 6.54 -9.46
C ARG A 43 -8.03 5.19 -8.77
N ASN A 44 -7.36 5.09 -7.64
CA ASN A 44 -7.20 3.84 -6.89
C ASN A 44 -7.61 4.07 -5.43
N ALA A 45 -8.86 3.75 -5.08
CA ALA A 45 -9.44 4.12 -3.77
C ALA A 45 -8.72 3.43 -2.60
N ASN A 46 -8.18 2.24 -2.84
CA ASN A 46 -7.47 1.43 -1.85
C ASN A 46 -5.97 1.26 -2.22
N ALA A 47 -5.34 2.32 -2.72
CA ALA A 47 -3.93 2.28 -3.14
C ALA A 47 -2.96 1.95 -1.99
N TYR A 48 -3.29 2.42 -0.78
CA TYR A 48 -2.47 2.29 0.41
C TYR A 48 -3.30 1.89 1.64
N PRO A 49 -2.80 0.96 2.47
CA PRO A 49 -3.32 0.77 3.83
C PRO A 49 -3.06 2.04 4.63
N VAL A 50 -4.12 2.64 5.16
CA VAL A 50 -4.01 3.83 6.03
C VAL A 50 -3.76 3.35 7.45
N ILE A 51 -2.51 3.43 7.88
CA ILE A 51 -2.04 3.03 9.22
C ILE A 51 -2.41 4.12 10.23
N LYS A 52 -3.62 4.04 10.81
CA LYS A 52 -4.07 4.92 11.89
C LYS A 52 -3.66 4.35 13.26
N THR A 53 -3.55 5.22 14.26
CA THR A 53 -3.37 4.76 15.65
C THR A 53 -4.45 3.75 16.04
N GLY A 54 -4.05 2.60 16.60
CA GLY A 54 -4.95 1.52 16.98
C GLY A 54 -5.36 0.56 15.86
N TYR A 55 -4.88 0.74 14.62
CA TYR A 55 -5.26 -0.15 13.50
C TYR A 55 -4.96 -1.63 13.78
N GLN A 56 -3.91 -1.92 14.54
CA GLN A 56 -3.46 -3.28 14.84
C GLN A 56 -4.56 -4.11 15.51
N GLU A 57 -5.36 -3.51 16.40
CA GLU A 57 -6.48 -4.19 17.06
C GLU A 57 -7.50 -4.73 16.04
N HIS A 58 -7.75 -3.98 14.96
CA HIS A 58 -8.65 -4.42 13.89
C HIS A 58 -8.02 -5.48 13.00
N ILE A 59 -6.71 -5.38 12.75
CA ILE A 59 -5.99 -6.38 11.95
C ILE A 59 -5.88 -7.71 12.69
N ASP A 60 -5.67 -7.68 14.01
CA ASP A 60 -5.58 -8.88 14.84
C ASP A 60 -6.91 -9.66 14.82
N VAL A 61 -8.06 -8.98 14.91
CA VAL A 61 -9.38 -9.63 14.77
C VAL A 61 -9.52 -10.37 13.43
N ILE A 62 -9.05 -9.76 12.33
CA ILE A 62 -9.11 -10.38 11.00
C ILE A 62 -8.12 -11.54 10.90
N LYS A 63 -6.89 -11.36 11.41
CA LYS A 63 -5.85 -12.39 11.43
C LYS A 63 -6.28 -13.62 12.22
N ASP A 64 -6.88 -13.41 13.40
CA ASP A 64 -7.39 -14.48 14.25
C ASP A 64 -8.53 -15.23 13.57
N TRP A 65 -9.48 -14.52 12.95
CA TRP A 65 -10.55 -15.16 12.19
C TRP A 65 -10.02 -15.99 11.02
N LEU A 66 -9.06 -15.46 10.25
CA LEU A 66 -8.41 -16.17 9.14
C LEU A 66 -7.65 -17.41 9.61
N SER A 67 -7.06 -17.38 10.81
CA SER A 67 -6.32 -18.53 11.36
C SER A 67 -7.19 -19.78 11.55
N GLY A 68 -8.50 -19.60 11.70
CA GLY A 68 -9.47 -20.70 11.76
C GLY A 68 -9.84 -21.32 10.41
N LEU A 69 -9.35 -20.79 9.30
CA LEU A 69 -9.69 -21.22 7.94
C LEU A 69 -8.50 -21.91 7.27
N PRO A 70 -8.39 -23.26 7.34
CA PRO A 70 -7.16 -23.99 6.98
C PRO A 70 -6.79 -23.93 5.49
N ASN A 71 -7.69 -23.44 4.64
CA ASN A 71 -7.53 -23.37 3.18
C ASN A 71 -7.51 -21.91 2.66
N ILE A 72 -7.39 -20.93 3.55
CA ILE A 72 -7.34 -19.51 3.19
C ILE A 72 -6.08 -18.91 3.79
N THR A 73 -5.30 -18.22 2.95
CA THR A 73 -4.09 -17.50 3.38
C THR A 73 -4.12 -16.08 2.85
N ALA A 74 -4.08 -15.11 3.75
CA ALA A 74 -3.93 -13.70 3.38
C ALA A 74 -2.51 -13.43 2.88
N ILE A 75 -2.41 -12.75 1.73
CA ILE A 75 -1.15 -12.36 1.11
C ILE A 75 -1.23 -10.92 0.57
N GLY A 76 -0.08 -10.31 0.32
CA GLY A 76 0.04 -9.02 -0.32
C GLY A 76 -0.42 -7.83 0.54
N ARG A 77 -0.35 -6.64 -0.05
CA ARG A 77 -0.63 -5.35 0.63
C ARG A 77 -2.05 -5.30 1.21
N SER A 78 -3.07 -5.53 0.39
CA SER A 78 -4.47 -5.40 0.82
C SER A 78 -4.96 -6.61 1.60
N GLY A 79 -4.53 -7.83 1.24
CA GLY A 79 -4.97 -9.04 1.92
C GLY A 79 -4.46 -9.12 3.36
N MET A 80 -3.29 -8.54 3.64
CA MET A 80 -2.67 -8.51 4.96
C MET A 80 -2.72 -7.14 5.64
N PHE A 81 -3.26 -6.12 4.97
CA PHE A 81 -3.22 -4.72 5.39
C PHE A 81 -1.81 -4.23 5.80
N LYS A 82 -0.78 -4.65 5.06
CA LYS A 82 0.62 -4.28 5.29
C LYS A 82 1.09 -3.26 4.25
N TYR A 83 1.90 -2.28 4.66
CA TYR A 83 2.48 -1.28 3.76
C TYR A 83 3.61 -1.85 2.85
N ASN A 84 3.34 -2.95 2.14
CA ASN A 84 4.35 -3.70 1.42
C ASN A 84 4.80 -3.01 0.13
N ASN A 85 6.11 -2.99 -0.13
CA ASN A 85 6.64 -2.84 -1.49
C ASN A 85 6.37 -4.10 -2.33
N GLN A 86 6.60 -4.01 -3.64
CA GLN A 86 6.22 -5.06 -4.59
C GLN A 86 6.90 -6.40 -4.30
N ASP A 87 8.19 -6.37 -3.95
CA ASP A 87 8.99 -7.53 -3.56
C ASP A 87 8.45 -8.20 -2.30
N HIS A 88 8.08 -7.43 -1.26
CA HIS A 88 7.42 -7.96 -0.06
C HIS A 88 6.07 -8.60 -0.39
N ALA A 89 5.26 -7.94 -1.23
CA ALA A 89 3.98 -8.50 -1.67
C ALA A 89 4.17 -9.81 -2.45
N MET A 90 5.16 -9.90 -3.34
CA MET A 90 5.48 -11.14 -4.05
C MET A 90 5.99 -12.24 -3.12
N ALA A 91 6.82 -11.89 -2.13
CA ALA A 91 7.35 -12.84 -1.14
C ALA A 91 6.22 -13.51 -0.34
N THR A 92 5.20 -12.76 0.08
CA THR A 92 4.04 -13.31 0.80
C THR A 92 3.30 -14.37 -0.04
N GLY A 93 3.13 -14.14 -1.34
CA GLY A 93 2.53 -15.10 -2.26
C GLY A 93 3.39 -16.36 -2.45
N LEU A 94 4.72 -16.18 -2.54
CA LEU A 94 5.66 -17.30 -2.63
C LEU A 94 5.63 -18.17 -1.36
N TYR A 95 5.55 -17.55 -0.18
CA TYR A 95 5.47 -18.27 1.10
C TYR A 95 4.19 -19.11 1.17
N ALA A 96 3.04 -18.50 0.86
CA ALA A 96 1.76 -19.20 0.82
C ALA A 96 1.79 -20.40 -0.16
N ALA A 97 2.34 -20.21 -1.36
CA ALA A 97 2.46 -21.28 -2.35
C ALA A 97 3.38 -22.42 -1.89
N ARG A 98 4.53 -22.10 -1.27
CA ARG A 98 5.47 -23.11 -0.75
C ARG A 98 4.87 -23.93 0.38
N THR A 99 4.17 -23.29 1.31
CA THR A 99 3.45 -23.96 2.40
C THR A 99 2.37 -24.88 1.83
N LEU A 100 1.58 -24.41 0.86
CA LEU A 100 0.56 -25.23 0.20
C LEU A 100 1.15 -26.46 -0.52
N MET A 101 2.34 -26.34 -1.10
CA MET A 101 3.05 -27.44 -1.75
C MET A 101 3.78 -28.38 -0.77
N GLY A 102 3.72 -28.14 0.55
CA GLY A 102 4.41 -28.93 1.56
C GLY A 102 5.94 -28.79 1.53
N GLN A 103 6.45 -27.67 1.03
CA GLN A 103 7.91 -27.41 0.94
C GLN A 103 8.50 -26.83 2.24
N GLY A 104 7.69 -26.66 3.27
CA GLY A 104 8.04 -26.08 4.55
C GLY A 104 6.84 -25.38 5.18
N ASP A 105 7.05 -24.84 6.38
CA ASP A 105 6.07 -23.99 7.06
C ASP A 105 6.53 -22.53 6.96
N TYR A 106 6.04 -21.84 5.93
CA TYR A 106 6.35 -20.44 5.67
C TYR A 106 5.12 -19.58 5.98
N ASP A 107 5.24 -18.70 6.97
CA ASP A 107 4.17 -17.77 7.31
C ASP A 107 4.34 -16.43 6.56
N PRO A 108 3.40 -16.06 5.66
CA PRO A 108 3.40 -14.74 5.02
C PRO A 108 3.41 -13.58 6.02
N TRP A 109 2.86 -13.73 7.22
CA TRP A 109 2.84 -12.70 8.27
C TRP A 109 4.22 -12.36 8.82
N GLU A 110 5.21 -13.23 8.64
CA GLU A 110 6.61 -12.99 9.01
C GLU A 110 7.39 -12.22 7.93
N VAL A 111 6.80 -12.01 6.74
CA VAL A 111 7.38 -11.10 5.73
C VAL A 111 7.26 -9.68 6.26
N ASN A 112 8.37 -9.16 6.78
CA ASN A 112 8.46 -7.82 7.33
C ASN A 112 8.40 -6.78 6.21
N VAL A 113 7.73 -5.69 6.55
CA VAL A 113 7.41 -4.60 5.63
C VAL A 113 8.59 -3.64 5.51
N ASP A 114 9.41 -3.56 6.56
CA ASP A 114 10.67 -2.82 6.64
C ASP A 114 11.49 -3.37 7.82
N GLY A 115 12.82 -3.29 7.75
CA GLY A 115 13.63 -3.25 8.97
C GLY A 115 13.19 -2.04 9.79
N GLU A 116 12.82 -2.27 11.05
CA GLU A 116 12.48 -1.31 12.10
C GLU A 116 12.51 0.19 11.69
N TYR A 117 11.34 0.80 11.57
CA TYR A 117 11.22 2.26 11.78
C TYR A 117 11.59 2.56 13.24
N HIS A 118 12.88 2.72 13.53
CA HIS A 118 13.38 3.24 14.80
C HIS A 118 13.19 4.76 14.86
N GLU A 119 11.96 5.22 14.95
CA GLU A 119 11.69 6.57 15.47
C GLU A 119 10.95 6.47 16.80
N GLU A 120 11.62 5.93 17.82
CA GLU A 120 11.54 6.43 19.21
C GLU A 120 12.82 6.05 19.96
N VAL A 121 13.95 6.72 19.67
CA VAL A 121 14.95 6.90 20.73
C VAL A 121 14.46 8.07 21.58
N SER A 122 13.58 7.74 22.53
CA SER A 122 13.36 8.59 23.69
C SER A 122 14.70 8.70 24.40
N SER A 123 15.34 9.87 24.27
CA SER A 123 16.55 10.19 25.00
C SER A 123 16.18 10.33 26.47
N ASN A 124 16.58 9.36 27.30
CA ASN A 124 16.67 9.52 28.74
C ASN A 124 18.14 9.40 29.15
#